data_AF-A0AAW0MWW1-F1
#
_entry.id   AF-A0AAW0MWW1-F1
#
_cell.length_a   1.000
_cell.length_b   1.000
_cell.length_c   1.000
_cell.angle_alpha   90.00
_cell.angle_beta   90.00
_cell.angle_gamma   90.00
#
_symmetry.space_group_name_H-M   'P 1'
#
loop_
_entity.id
_entity.type
_entity.pdbx_description
1 polymer ?
#
loop_
_entity_poly.entity_id
_entity_poly.type
_entity_poly.pdbx_seq_one_letter_code
_entity_poly.pdbx_strand_id
1 'polypeptide(L)'
;MLSNLRRNYWIPNANVAARSIISNCSICRRQRGKLLEQKMADLPFERITPDLPPFSNVGVDYFGPVEGQCGSGWAFSAVGTVEGRLAKKKGILMDLSAQNLVDCSRKYGNKGCKGGSAHEALWYFMLNHGIDSEKGYPYEAKDAACRYNPEYKAYNCNSIISVKNNESSLQKFLVIFGPTAVSVHSSLPGFYYYKSGVFSDPACTGPVDHGVLLVGYSNDGVSDYWIVKNSWGTRWGEDGYMRIVRNKNMCGIATFGVTPAC
;
A
#
# COMPACT_ATOMS: atom_id res chain seq x y z
N MET A 1 -43.26 1.03 11.60
CA MET A 1 -43.39 2.33 10.88
C MET A 1 -43.80 2.16 9.41
N LEU A 2 -43.24 1.20 8.64
CA LEU A 2 -43.67 0.87 7.26
C LEU A 2 -45.06 0.21 7.13
N SER A 3 -45.61 -0.33 8.22
CA SER A 3 -46.92 -1.00 8.25
C SER A 3 -48.10 -0.03 8.23
N ASN A 4 -47.98 1.15 8.83
CA ASN A 4 -49.06 2.16 8.87
C ASN A 4 -49.16 2.97 7.56
N LEU A 5 -48.04 3.16 6.83
CA LEU A 5 -48.05 3.86 5.54
C LEU A 5 -48.72 3.04 4.41
N ARG A 6 -48.77 1.71 4.53
CA ARG A 6 -49.44 0.82 3.57
C ARG A 6 -50.96 0.86 3.62
N ARG A 7 -51.57 1.25 4.76
CA ARG A 7 -53.04 1.29 4.91
C ARG A 7 -53.68 2.55 4.35
N ASN A 8 -52.93 3.66 4.30
CA ASN A 8 -53.55 4.98 4.08
C ASN A 8 -53.37 5.55 2.68
N TYR A 9 -52.44 5.04 1.86
CA TYR A 9 -52.15 5.60 0.54
C TYR A 9 -51.95 4.51 -0.51
N TRP A 10 -53.01 4.21 -1.25
CA TRP A 10 -52.93 3.39 -2.46
C TRP A 10 -52.55 4.32 -3.61
N ILE A 11 -51.25 4.53 -3.80
CA ILE A 11 -50.72 5.26 -4.97
C ILE A 11 -50.36 4.20 -6.01
N PRO A 12 -51.18 4.01 -7.07
CA PRO A 12 -50.82 3.13 -8.17
C PRO A 12 -49.52 3.66 -8.79
N ASN A 13 -48.58 2.76 -9.10
CA ASN A 13 -47.26 3.04 -9.69
C ASN A 13 -46.17 3.63 -8.75
N ALA A 14 -46.41 3.81 -7.45
CA ALA A 14 -45.35 4.16 -6.50
C ALA A 14 -44.21 3.11 -6.48
N ASN A 15 -44.55 1.83 -6.74
CA ASN A 15 -43.57 0.74 -6.86
C ASN A 15 -42.65 0.89 -8.09
N VAL A 16 -43.14 1.44 -9.20
CA VAL A 16 -42.34 1.61 -10.42
C VAL A 16 -41.39 2.80 -10.26
N ALA A 17 -41.89 3.91 -9.72
CA ALA A 17 -41.07 5.08 -9.40
C ALA A 17 -40.02 4.75 -8.32
N ALA A 18 -40.40 4.05 -7.25
CA ALA A 18 -39.46 3.62 -6.21
C ALA A 18 -38.42 2.63 -6.76
N ARG A 19 -38.79 1.70 -7.65
CA ARG A 19 -37.83 0.78 -8.30
C ARG A 19 -36.85 1.51 -9.19
N SER A 20 -37.29 2.52 -9.95
CA SER A 20 -36.42 3.36 -10.79
C SER A 20 -35.42 4.20 -9.97
N ILE A 21 -35.87 4.77 -8.85
CA ILE A 21 -35.02 5.54 -7.93
C ILE A 21 -34.02 4.62 -7.20
N ILE A 22 -34.47 3.45 -6.75
CA ILE A 22 -33.62 2.45 -6.07
C ILE A 22 -32.62 1.82 -7.07
N SER A 23 -33.00 1.62 -8.34
CA SER A 23 -32.10 1.04 -9.35
C SER A 23 -30.95 1.97 -9.72
N ASN A 24 -31.14 3.29 -9.63
CA ASN A 24 -30.13 4.31 -9.95
C ASN A 24 -29.36 4.81 -8.72
N CYS A 25 -29.76 4.44 -7.51
CA CYS A 25 -29.07 4.77 -6.27
C CYS A 25 -27.89 3.81 -6.03
N SER A 26 -26.69 4.21 -6.46
CA SER A 26 -25.43 3.49 -6.23
C SER A 26 -25.13 3.25 -4.72
N ILE A 27 -25.54 4.18 -3.86
CA ILE A 27 -25.42 4.10 -2.40
C ILE A 27 -26.34 3.00 -1.84
N CYS A 28 -27.54 2.86 -2.40
CA CYS A 28 -28.54 1.88 -1.96
C CYS A 28 -28.14 0.44 -2.34
N ARG A 29 -27.46 0.25 -3.48
CA ARG A 29 -26.85 -1.05 -3.85
C ARG A 29 -25.72 -1.46 -2.89
N ARG A 30 -24.94 -0.50 -2.38
CA ARG A 30 -23.89 -0.76 -1.38
C ARG A 30 -24.45 -1.12 0.00
N GLN A 31 -25.51 -0.45 0.44
CA GLN A 31 -26.13 -0.71 1.75
C GLN A 31 -26.96 -1.99 1.81
N ARG A 32 -27.47 -2.48 0.67
CA ARG A 32 -28.27 -3.72 0.57
C ARG A 32 -27.52 -4.90 -0.04
N GLY A 33 -26.24 -4.74 -0.35
CA GLY A 33 -25.40 -5.86 -0.74
C GLY A 33 -25.40 -6.89 0.39
N LYS A 34 -25.61 -8.17 0.08
CA LYS A 34 -25.25 -9.22 1.03
C LYS A 34 -23.79 -9.01 1.43
N LEU A 35 -23.46 -9.19 2.71
CA LEU A 35 -22.07 -9.31 3.16
C LEU A 35 -21.44 -10.42 2.29
N LEU A 36 -20.67 -9.98 1.30
CA LEU A 36 -19.87 -10.88 0.51
C LEU A 36 -18.71 -11.27 1.40
N GLU A 37 -18.57 -12.56 1.62
CA GLU A 37 -17.33 -13.12 2.15
C GLU A 37 -16.19 -12.61 1.25
N GLN A 38 -15.22 -11.93 1.85
CA GLN A 38 -14.09 -11.38 1.11
C GLN A 38 -13.22 -12.55 0.66
N LYS A 39 -13.54 -13.11 -0.51
CA LYS A 39 -12.60 -13.91 -1.27
C LYS A 39 -11.57 -12.95 -1.83
N MET A 40 -10.48 -12.72 -1.07
CA MET A 40 -9.20 -12.73 -1.76
C MET A 40 -9.20 -14.05 -2.52
N ALA A 41 -9.03 -14.02 -3.84
CA ALA A 41 -8.68 -15.26 -4.53
C ALA A 41 -7.54 -15.86 -3.72
N ASP A 42 -7.60 -17.16 -3.44
CA ASP A 42 -6.44 -17.87 -2.89
C ASP A 42 -5.25 -17.38 -3.70
N LEU A 43 -4.22 -16.93 -2.99
CA LEU A 43 -2.95 -16.62 -3.62
C LEU A 43 -2.66 -17.82 -4.53
N PRO A 44 -2.39 -17.64 -5.85
CA PRO A 44 -2.16 -18.75 -6.77
C PRO A 44 -1.31 -19.82 -6.11
N PHE A 45 -1.57 -21.10 -6.34
CA PHE A 45 -0.90 -22.20 -5.63
C PHE A 45 0.64 -22.03 -5.60
N GLU A 46 1.22 -21.43 -6.65
CA GLU A 46 2.63 -21.05 -6.75
C GLU A 46 3.11 -19.95 -5.76
N ARG A 47 2.21 -19.35 -4.98
CA ARG A 47 2.47 -18.34 -3.92
C ARG A 47 2.38 -18.92 -2.51
N ILE A 48 1.93 -20.17 -2.35
CA ILE A 48 1.72 -20.86 -1.07
C ILE A 48 2.61 -22.13 -0.96
N THR A 49 3.28 -22.53 -2.04
CA THR A 49 4.20 -23.67 -2.03
C THR A 49 5.47 -23.38 -1.22
N PRO A 50 5.90 -24.30 -0.33
CA PRO A 50 6.89 -24.08 0.72
C PRO A 50 8.35 -23.96 0.24
N ASP A 51 8.58 -24.12 -1.06
CA ASP A 51 9.88 -24.06 -1.70
C ASP A 51 10.35 -22.62 -1.97
N LEU A 52 9.45 -21.62 -1.88
CA LEU A 52 9.77 -20.18 -1.96
C LEU A 52 8.89 -19.35 -1.01
N PRO A 53 9.41 -18.29 -0.37
CA PRO A 53 8.62 -17.41 0.50
C PRO A 53 7.37 -16.85 -0.20
N PRO A 54 6.29 -16.54 0.56
CA PRO A 54 5.15 -15.84 0.01
C PRO A 54 5.59 -14.59 -0.75
N PHE A 55 5.13 -14.46 -2.01
CA PHE A 55 5.41 -13.32 -2.90
C PHE A 55 6.80 -13.24 -3.55
N SER A 56 7.59 -14.31 -3.64
CA SER A 56 8.84 -14.32 -4.43
C SER A 56 8.69 -13.83 -5.89
N ASN A 57 7.50 -13.97 -6.47
CA ASN A 57 7.23 -13.56 -7.85
C ASN A 57 6.66 -12.16 -8.02
N VAL A 58 6.42 -11.36 -6.96
CA VAL A 58 6.16 -9.91 -7.17
C VAL A 58 7.44 -9.15 -7.53
N GLY A 59 8.57 -9.85 -7.69
CA GLY A 59 9.90 -9.31 -7.94
C GLY A 59 10.49 -8.54 -6.75
N VAL A 60 9.70 -8.35 -5.69
CA VAL A 60 10.16 -7.81 -4.41
C VAL A 60 10.81 -8.91 -3.57
N ASP A 61 11.89 -9.52 -4.06
CA ASP A 61 12.82 -10.35 -3.27
C ASP A 61 14.13 -9.57 -3.09
N TYR A 62 14.40 -9.20 -1.83
CA TYR A 62 15.53 -8.34 -1.45
C TYR A 62 16.87 -9.04 -1.67
N PHE A 63 17.76 -8.41 -2.45
CA PHE A 63 19.21 -8.57 -2.25
C PHE A 63 19.77 -7.34 -1.55
N GLY A 64 20.29 -7.55 -0.34
CA GLY A 64 21.27 -6.64 0.27
C GLY A 64 20.99 -6.27 1.73
N PRO A 65 21.96 -6.46 2.64
CA PRO A 65 21.88 -5.97 4.00
C PRO A 65 22.10 -4.46 3.94
N VAL A 66 21.12 -3.63 4.28
CA VAL A 66 21.40 -2.20 4.43
C VAL A 66 20.86 -1.71 5.76
N GLU A 67 21.48 -2.22 6.83
CA GLU A 67 21.72 -1.36 7.99
C GLU A 67 22.48 -0.11 7.48
N GLY A 68 21.80 1.03 7.43
CA GLY A 68 22.42 2.32 7.74
C GLY A 68 23.15 3.14 6.66
N GLN A 69 23.27 2.73 5.39
CA GLN A 69 23.98 3.59 4.40
C GLN A 69 23.09 4.59 3.65
N CYS A 70 21.81 4.29 3.43
CA CYS A 70 20.91 5.15 2.66
C CYS A 70 19.48 5.14 3.23
N GLY A 71 18.97 6.30 3.64
CA GLY A 71 17.59 6.49 4.12
C GLY A 71 16.57 6.54 2.98
N SER A 72 16.46 5.47 2.20
CA SER A 72 15.65 5.38 0.97
C SER A 72 14.36 4.56 1.14
N GLY A 73 13.94 4.22 2.36
CA GLY A 73 12.69 3.47 2.61
C GLY A 73 11.44 4.10 1.99
N TRP A 74 11.43 5.42 1.84
CA TRP A 74 10.40 6.17 1.12
C TRP A 74 10.31 5.81 -0.37
N ALA A 75 11.45 5.53 -1.02
CA ALA A 75 11.51 5.15 -2.43
C ALA A 75 11.02 3.71 -2.62
N PHE A 76 11.45 2.79 -1.75
CA PHE A 76 10.99 1.40 -1.74
C PHE A 76 9.48 1.29 -1.49
N SER A 77 8.96 2.07 -0.55
CA SER A 77 7.52 2.15 -0.29
C SER A 77 6.75 2.64 -1.53
N ALA A 78 7.29 3.65 -2.25
CA ALA A 78 6.68 4.17 -3.46
C ALA A 78 6.70 3.17 -4.64
N VAL A 79 7.84 2.52 -4.93
CA VAL A 79 7.89 1.52 -6.01
C VAL A 79 6.94 0.36 -5.72
N GLY A 80 6.94 -0.16 -4.48
CA GLY A 80 6.09 -1.28 -4.09
C GLY A 80 4.59 -1.03 -4.25
N THR A 81 4.13 0.23 -4.08
CA THR A 81 2.73 0.58 -4.32
C THR A 81 2.38 0.54 -5.81
N VAL A 82 3.32 0.92 -6.68
CA VAL A 82 3.14 0.92 -8.15
C VAL A 82 3.22 -0.50 -8.71
N GLU A 83 4.19 -1.29 -8.25
CA GLU A 83 4.36 -2.71 -8.59
C GLU A 83 3.12 -3.51 -8.20
N GLY A 84 2.65 -3.34 -6.96
CA GLY A 84 1.43 -3.98 -6.48
C GLY A 84 0.21 -3.59 -7.31
N ARG A 85 0.15 -2.33 -7.78
CA ARG A 85 -0.95 -1.89 -8.63
C ARG A 85 -0.87 -2.47 -10.04
N LEU A 86 0.32 -2.52 -10.62
CA LEU A 86 0.58 -3.13 -11.92
C LEU A 86 0.18 -4.61 -11.91
N ALA A 87 0.59 -5.35 -10.87
CA ALA A 87 0.22 -6.73 -10.63
C ALA A 87 -1.28 -6.91 -10.56
N LYS A 88 -1.98 -6.08 -9.78
CA LYS A 88 -3.43 -6.18 -9.60
C LYS A 88 -4.22 -5.86 -10.86
N LYS A 89 -3.81 -4.83 -11.62
CA LYS A 89 -4.57 -4.32 -12.76
C LYS A 89 -4.27 -5.06 -14.06
N LYS A 90 -3.01 -5.45 -14.27
CA LYS A 90 -2.55 -6.04 -15.54
C LYS A 90 -2.04 -7.47 -15.38
N GLY A 91 -1.89 -8.00 -14.16
CA GLY A 91 -1.28 -9.30 -13.93
C GLY A 91 0.22 -9.34 -14.19
N ILE A 92 0.86 -8.17 -14.36
CA ILE A 92 2.29 -8.05 -14.69
C ILE A 92 3.06 -7.86 -13.39
N LEU A 93 4.07 -8.68 -13.18
CA LEU A 93 5.00 -8.59 -12.07
C LEU A 93 6.31 -8.04 -12.63
N MET A 94 6.71 -6.87 -12.15
CA MET A 94 7.84 -6.12 -12.69
C MET A 94 8.41 -5.24 -11.61
N ASP A 95 9.72 -5.32 -11.44
CA ASP A 95 10.45 -4.51 -10.47
C ASP A 95 10.76 -3.14 -11.02
N LEU A 96 10.48 -2.12 -10.21
CA LEU A 96 10.73 -0.73 -10.53
C LEU A 96 11.93 -0.20 -9.77
N SER A 97 12.66 0.70 -10.41
CA SER A 97 13.91 1.23 -9.87
C SER A 97 13.66 2.20 -8.71
N ALA A 98 13.99 1.76 -7.50
CA ALA A 98 14.07 2.66 -6.35
C ALA A 98 15.20 3.69 -6.53
N GLN A 99 16.30 3.32 -7.21
CA GLN A 99 17.42 4.21 -7.48
C GLN A 99 17.04 5.38 -8.39
N ASN A 100 16.19 5.13 -9.39
CA ASN A 100 15.65 6.18 -10.24
C ASN A 100 14.93 7.23 -9.37
N LEU A 101 14.14 6.82 -8.38
CA LEU A 101 13.50 7.76 -7.44
C LEU A 101 14.54 8.50 -6.60
N VAL A 102 15.53 7.80 -6.03
CA VAL A 102 16.61 8.40 -5.21
C VAL A 102 17.36 9.50 -5.97
N ASP A 103 17.72 9.24 -7.23
CA ASP A 103 18.56 10.14 -8.03
C ASP A 103 17.75 11.25 -8.72
N CYS A 104 16.52 10.97 -9.17
CA CYS A 104 15.77 11.87 -10.06
C CYS A 104 14.66 12.68 -9.37
N SER A 105 14.16 12.25 -8.22
CA SER A 105 13.06 12.97 -7.55
C SER A 105 13.50 14.13 -6.65
N ARG A 106 14.79 14.48 -6.63
CA ARG A 106 15.33 15.53 -5.74
C ARG A 106 14.71 16.91 -5.97
N LYS A 107 14.42 17.26 -7.22
CA LYS A 107 13.75 18.53 -7.59
C LYS A 107 12.32 18.64 -7.05
N TYR A 108 11.74 17.52 -6.61
CA TYR A 108 10.38 17.42 -6.08
C TYR A 108 10.36 17.38 -4.55
N GLY A 109 11.49 17.60 -3.88
CA GLY A 109 11.56 17.73 -2.42
C GLY A 109 12.19 16.52 -1.71
N ASN A 110 12.44 15.42 -2.40
CA ASN A 110 13.20 14.29 -1.85
C ASN A 110 14.69 14.64 -1.72
N LYS A 111 15.39 13.97 -0.80
CA LYS A 111 16.81 14.24 -0.50
C LYS A 111 17.66 12.98 -0.67
N GLY A 112 17.23 12.07 -1.56
CA GLY A 112 17.93 10.83 -1.86
C GLY A 112 18.17 10.00 -0.60
N CYS A 113 19.43 9.72 -0.29
CA CYS A 113 19.79 8.95 0.91
C CYS A 113 19.59 9.68 2.24
N LYS A 114 19.34 11.00 2.24
CA LYS A 114 19.03 11.78 3.44
C LYS A 114 17.54 11.79 3.81
N GLY A 115 16.74 10.94 3.15
CA GLY A 115 15.30 10.84 3.37
C GLY A 115 14.46 11.49 2.27
N GLY A 116 13.15 11.27 2.36
CA GLY A 116 12.18 11.68 1.36
C GLY A 116 10.78 11.20 1.73
N SER A 117 9.84 11.42 0.82
CA SER A 117 8.44 11.07 0.95
C SER A 117 7.98 10.25 -0.24
N ALA A 118 7.22 9.18 0.02
CA ALA A 118 6.57 8.42 -1.03
C ALA A 118 5.61 9.28 -1.86
N HIS A 119 5.03 10.33 -1.26
CA HIS A 119 4.17 11.26 -2.00
C HIS A 119 4.96 11.99 -3.10
N GLU A 120 6.10 12.59 -2.77
CA GLU A 120 6.90 13.33 -3.74
C GLU A 120 7.52 12.39 -4.79
N ALA A 121 7.85 11.16 -4.37
CA ALA A 121 8.32 10.12 -5.27
C ALA A 121 7.26 9.75 -6.32
N LEU A 122 6.01 9.54 -5.88
CA LEU A 122 4.89 9.23 -6.78
C LEU A 122 4.45 10.44 -7.61
N TRP A 123 4.65 11.66 -7.10
CA TRP A 123 4.44 12.88 -7.85
C TRP A 123 5.44 13.01 -9.01
N TYR A 124 6.73 12.75 -8.75
CA TYR A 124 7.76 12.63 -9.80
C TYR A 124 7.39 11.52 -10.80
N PHE A 125 7.08 10.32 -10.32
CA PHE A 125 6.68 9.19 -11.18
C PHE A 125 5.55 9.57 -12.15
N MET A 126 4.52 10.26 -11.64
CA MET A 126 3.38 10.72 -12.43
C MET A 126 3.80 11.75 -13.50
N LEU A 127 4.57 12.76 -13.12
CA LEU A 127 5.00 13.84 -14.03
C LEU A 127 6.06 13.39 -15.03
N ASN A 128 6.88 12.40 -14.68
CA ASN A 128 7.86 11.78 -15.57
C ASN A 128 7.22 10.73 -16.50
N HIS A 129 5.91 10.50 -16.36
CA HIS A 129 5.15 9.48 -17.09
C HIS A 129 5.68 8.06 -16.89
N GLY A 130 6.26 7.76 -15.72
CA GLY A 130 6.84 6.48 -15.37
C GLY A 130 8.26 6.58 -14.82
N ILE A 131 8.82 5.43 -14.46
CA ILE A 131 10.21 5.24 -14.04
C ILE A 131 10.78 3.97 -14.69
N ASP A 132 12.09 3.83 -14.60
CA ASP A 132 12.79 2.66 -15.12
C ASP A 132 12.48 1.41 -14.32
N SER A 133 12.59 0.25 -14.97
CA SER A 133 12.66 -1.03 -14.26
C SER A 133 13.95 -1.14 -13.43
N GLU A 134 13.92 -1.94 -12.37
CA GLU A 134 15.11 -2.22 -11.54
C GLU A 134 16.26 -2.78 -12.39
N LYS A 135 15.96 -3.65 -13.37
CA LYS A 135 16.96 -4.18 -14.30
C LYS A 135 17.63 -3.10 -15.15
N GLY A 136 16.88 -2.07 -15.56
CA GLY A 136 17.38 -0.96 -16.37
C GLY A 136 18.14 0.08 -15.55
N TYR A 137 17.83 0.21 -14.27
CA TYR A 137 18.47 1.16 -13.36
C TYR A 137 18.61 0.53 -11.95
N PRO A 138 19.64 -0.29 -11.73
CA PRO A 138 19.80 -1.03 -10.48
C PRO A 138 20.04 -0.15 -9.25
N TYR A 139 19.66 -0.67 -8.08
CA TYR A 139 19.88 -0.03 -6.79
C TYR A 139 21.35 -0.04 -6.35
N GLU A 140 21.86 1.14 -5.97
CA GLU A 140 23.27 1.35 -5.61
C GLU A 140 23.45 1.83 -4.16
N ALA A 141 22.36 2.03 -3.42
CA ALA A 141 22.37 2.48 -2.02
C ALA A 141 23.17 3.77 -1.77
N LYS A 142 23.26 4.65 -2.76
CA LYS A 142 23.97 5.93 -2.68
C LYS A 142 23.31 6.99 -3.54
N ASP A 143 23.62 8.23 -3.24
CA ASP A 143 23.24 9.37 -4.07
C ASP A 143 24.11 9.44 -5.33
N ALA A 144 23.48 9.45 -6.51
CA ALA A 144 24.16 9.68 -7.77
C ALA A 144 23.41 10.73 -8.62
N ALA A 145 23.91 10.99 -9.83
CA ALA A 145 23.22 11.83 -10.82
C ALA A 145 22.03 11.06 -11.41
N CYS A 146 20.95 11.76 -11.77
CA CYS A 146 19.80 11.14 -12.43
C CYS A 146 20.19 10.57 -13.80
N ARG A 147 19.96 9.26 -13.99
CA ARG A 147 20.26 8.51 -15.23
C ARG A 147 19.01 7.89 -15.87
N TYR A 148 17.83 8.49 -15.64
CA TYR A 148 16.58 7.99 -16.21
C TYR A 148 16.68 7.82 -17.73
N ASN A 149 16.31 6.64 -18.24
CA ASN A 149 16.29 6.34 -19.66
C ASN A 149 14.89 5.87 -20.11
N PRO A 150 14.16 6.65 -20.93
CA PRO A 150 12.83 6.29 -21.42
C PRO A 150 12.71 4.91 -22.09
N GLU A 151 13.80 4.33 -22.60
CA GLU A 151 13.84 2.98 -23.15
C GLU A 151 13.52 1.89 -22.11
N TYR A 152 13.87 2.11 -20.84
CA TYR A 152 13.65 1.17 -19.74
C TYR A 152 12.37 1.46 -18.93
N LYS A 153 11.55 2.40 -19.43
CA LYS A 153 10.32 2.82 -18.77
C LYS A 153 9.33 1.66 -18.63
N ALA A 154 9.00 1.35 -17.39
CA ALA A 154 8.25 0.16 -17.02
C ALA A 154 6.72 0.36 -17.02
N TYR A 155 6.24 1.44 -16.38
CA TYR A 155 4.81 1.67 -16.17
C TYR A 155 4.49 3.15 -15.96
N ASN A 156 3.26 3.56 -16.25
CA ASN A 156 2.78 4.91 -16.04
C ASN A 156 1.46 4.94 -15.24
N CYS A 157 1.30 5.97 -14.42
CA CYS A 157 0.09 6.27 -13.68
C CYS A 157 -0.08 7.77 -13.59
N ASN A 158 -1.27 8.26 -13.92
CA ASN A 158 -1.55 9.70 -13.98
C ASN A 158 -2.34 10.21 -12.76
N SER A 159 -2.46 9.40 -11.71
CA SER A 159 -3.26 9.74 -10.53
C SER A 159 -2.70 9.08 -9.29
N ILE A 160 -2.58 9.87 -8.22
CA ILE A 160 -2.19 9.44 -6.88
C ILE A 160 -3.26 9.91 -5.89
N ILE A 161 -3.50 9.14 -4.83
CA ILE A 161 -4.41 9.52 -3.76
C ILE A 161 -3.68 9.42 -2.43
N SER A 162 -3.77 10.48 -1.63
CA SER A 162 -3.26 10.54 -0.27
C SER A 162 -4.34 10.14 0.72
N VAL A 163 -4.02 9.20 1.60
CA VAL A 163 -4.85 8.76 2.72
C VAL A 163 -4.31 9.42 3.99
N LYS A 164 -5.13 10.25 4.64
CA LYS A 164 -4.72 10.99 5.84
C LYS A 164 -5.53 10.57 7.07
N ASN A 165 -4.82 10.25 8.15
CA ASN A 165 -5.30 10.06 9.52
C ASN A 165 -6.54 9.14 9.66
N ASN A 166 -6.65 8.06 8.89
CA ASN A 166 -7.83 7.20 8.96
C ASN A 166 -7.54 5.74 8.55
N GLU A 167 -7.52 4.84 9.53
CA GLU A 167 -7.31 3.40 9.31
C GLU A 167 -8.43 2.73 8.50
N SER A 168 -9.69 3.16 8.66
CA SER A 168 -10.80 2.65 7.85
C SER A 168 -10.65 3.04 6.38
N SER A 169 -10.20 4.26 6.11
CA SER A 169 -9.83 4.66 4.75
C SER A 169 -8.67 3.81 4.27
N LEU A 170 -7.58 3.72 5.03
CA LEU A 170 -6.40 2.94 4.65
C LEU A 170 -6.75 1.50 4.28
N GLN A 171 -7.64 0.83 5.04
CA GLN A 171 -8.19 -0.49 4.73
C GLN A 171 -8.91 -0.51 3.36
N LYS A 172 -9.79 0.46 3.11
CA LYS A 172 -10.53 0.56 1.84
C LYS A 172 -9.58 0.78 0.66
N PHE A 173 -8.59 1.65 0.82
CA PHE A 173 -7.59 1.92 -0.22
C PHE A 173 -6.77 0.68 -0.54
N LEU A 174 -6.32 -0.06 0.48
CA LEU A 174 -5.63 -1.34 0.31
C LEU A 174 -6.49 -2.35 -0.50
N VAL A 175 -7.77 -2.48 -0.16
CA VAL A 175 -8.70 -3.38 -0.87
C VAL A 175 -8.97 -2.92 -2.31
N ILE A 176 -9.10 -1.62 -2.57
CA ILE A 176 -9.46 -1.08 -3.89
C ILE A 176 -8.24 -1.00 -4.81
N PHE A 177 -7.13 -0.46 -4.32
CA PHE A 177 -5.95 -0.15 -5.14
C PHE A 177 -4.86 -1.22 -5.06
N GLY A 178 -4.72 -1.88 -3.91
CA GLY A 178 -3.64 -2.83 -3.63
C GLY A 178 -2.66 -2.26 -2.60
N PRO A 179 -1.43 -2.80 -2.54
CA PRO A 179 -0.42 -2.35 -1.58
C PRO A 179 -0.31 -0.83 -1.55
N THR A 180 -0.25 -0.25 -0.34
CA THR A 180 -0.29 1.20 -0.11
C THR A 180 0.98 1.63 0.61
N ALA A 181 1.67 2.64 0.09
CA ALA A 181 2.82 3.25 0.76
C ALA A 181 2.35 3.96 2.05
N VAL A 182 2.97 3.65 3.19
CA VAL A 182 2.66 4.28 4.47
C VAL A 182 3.92 4.67 5.22
N SER A 183 3.81 5.64 6.12
CA SER A 183 4.90 6.02 7.03
C SER A 183 4.60 5.59 8.45
N VAL A 184 5.62 5.12 9.15
CA VAL A 184 5.57 4.67 10.56
C VAL A 184 6.67 5.32 11.38
N HIS A 185 6.45 5.41 12.68
CA HIS A 185 7.50 5.70 13.65
C HIS A 185 8.27 4.42 13.97
N SER A 186 9.58 4.41 13.67
CA SER A 186 10.43 3.22 13.75
C SER A 186 11.61 3.36 14.71
N SER A 187 11.81 4.55 15.31
CA SER A 187 12.94 4.85 16.20
C SER A 187 12.91 4.16 17.58
N LEU A 188 12.01 3.20 17.80
CA LEU A 188 11.95 2.43 19.04
C LEU A 188 12.80 1.16 18.95
N PRO A 189 13.52 0.76 20.02
CA PRO A 189 14.25 -0.50 20.05
C PRO A 189 13.37 -1.72 19.72
N GLY A 190 12.13 -1.73 20.20
CA GLY A 190 11.18 -2.81 19.91
C GLY A 190 10.83 -2.94 18.43
N PHE A 191 10.80 -1.82 17.70
CA PHE A 191 10.58 -1.83 16.25
C PHE A 191 11.86 -2.28 15.53
N TYR A 192 13.00 -1.70 15.89
CA TYR A 192 14.29 -2.02 15.27
C TYR A 192 14.66 -3.50 15.39
N TYR A 193 14.43 -4.11 16.57
CA TYR A 193 14.74 -5.52 16.83
C TYR A 193 13.55 -6.47 16.70
N TYR A 194 12.47 -6.04 16.06
CA TYR A 194 11.29 -6.88 15.85
C TYR A 194 11.66 -8.23 15.17
N LYS A 195 11.09 -9.33 15.68
CA LYS A 195 11.30 -10.69 15.18
C LYS A 195 10.01 -11.38 14.75
N SER A 196 8.97 -11.29 15.56
CA SER A 196 7.70 -11.94 15.27
C SER A 196 6.57 -11.44 16.17
N GLY A 197 5.34 -11.78 15.83
CA GLY A 197 4.14 -11.48 16.62
C GLY A 197 3.47 -10.17 16.23
N VAL A 198 2.35 -9.84 16.85
CA VAL A 198 1.67 -8.56 16.60
C VAL A 198 2.34 -7.47 17.43
N PHE A 199 3.07 -6.58 16.78
CA PHE A 199 3.73 -5.45 17.41
C PHE A 199 2.71 -4.46 17.95
N SER A 200 2.85 -4.13 19.22
CA SER A 200 2.04 -3.16 19.93
C SER A 200 2.86 -2.55 21.05
N ASP A 201 3.38 -1.35 20.83
CA ASP A 201 4.15 -0.62 21.82
C ASP A 201 3.49 0.74 22.10
N PRO A 202 2.96 0.99 23.31
CA PRO A 202 2.36 2.27 23.68
C PRO A 202 3.30 3.46 23.52
N ALA A 203 4.63 3.26 23.50
CA ALA A 203 5.60 4.32 23.25
C ALA A 203 5.68 4.73 21.76
N CYS A 204 5.03 3.99 20.85
CA CYS A 204 5.08 4.25 19.41
C CYS A 204 4.13 5.39 19.00
N THR A 205 4.37 6.57 19.56
CA THR A 205 3.55 7.79 19.36
C THR A 205 4.35 8.96 18.77
N GLY A 206 5.64 8.74 18.45
CA GLY A 206 6.52 9.76 17.87
C GLY A 206 6.15 10.13 16.43
N PRO A 207 6.83 11.15 15.87
CA PRO A 207 6.68 11.50 14.45
C PRO A 207 7.11 10.32 13.57
N VAL A 208 6.38 10.07 12.49
CA VAL A 208 6.76 9.04 11.53
C VAL A 208 8.10 9.39 10.88
N ASP A 209 8.97 8.41 10.74
CA ASP A 209 10.36 8.57 10.30
C ASP A 209 10.79 7.55 9.24
N HIS A 210 9.94 6.55 8.97
CA HIS A 210 10.28 5.44 8.09
C HIS A 210 9.15 5.07 7.13
N GLY A 211 9.49 4.81 5.87
CA GLY A 211 8.56 4.40 4.82
C GLY A 211 8.49 2.88 4.71
N VAL A 212 7.29 2.32 4.82
CA VAL A 212 7.01 0.88 4.66
C VAL A 212 5.84 0.67 3.70
N LEU A 213 5.64 -0.56 3.25
CA LEU A 213 4.54 -0.88 2.34
C LEU A 213 3.47 -1.69 3.08
N LEU A 214 2.25 -1.15 3.14
CA LEU A 214 1.11 -1.89 3.68
C LEU A 214 0.60 -2.87 2.63
N VAL A 215 0.63 -4.17 2.93
CA VAL A 215 0.30 -5.24 1.95
C VAL A 215 -0.93 -6.05 2.33
N GLY A 216 -1.35 -6.00 3.60
CA GLY A 216 -2.44 -6.84 4.08
C GLY A 216 -2.93 -6.42 5.46
N TYR A 217 -3.96 -7.10 5.92
CA TYR A 217 -4.50 -6.99 7.26
C TYR A 217 -5.21 -8.29 7.64
N SER A 218 -5.32 -8.54 8.94
CA SER A 218 -6.08 -9.67 9.45
C SER A 218 -7.59 -9.41 9.39
N ASN A 219 -8.32 -10.46 9.05
CA ASN A 219 -9.79 -10.48 9.02
C ASN A 219 -10.36 -11.73 9.71
N ASP A 220 -9.58 -12.34 10.62
CA ASP A 220 -9.93 -13.57 11.32
C ASP A 220 -10.86 -13.36 12.53
N GLY A 221 -11.08 -12.11 12.93
CA GLY A 221 -11.90 -11.74 14.09
C GLY A 221 -11.28 -12.08 15.45
N VAL A 222 -10.04 -12.59 15.46
CA VAL A 222 -9.31 -12.98 16.68
C VAL A 222 -8.25 -11.95 17.03
N SER A 223 -7.58 -11.38 16.03
CA SER A 223 -6.54 -10.38 16.23
C SER A 223 -6.58 -9.34 15.12
N ASP A 224 -6.65 -8.06 15.46
CA ASP A 224 -6.61 -6.97 14.48
C ASP A 224 -5.17 -6.51 14.26
N TYR A 225 -4.60 -6.80 13.08
CA TYR A 225 -3.28 -6.33 12.69
C TYR A 225 -3.19 -5.97 11.21
N TRP A 226 -2.27 -5.06 10.90
CA TRP A 226 -1.75 -4.77 9.58
C TRP A 226 -0.57 -5.68 9.28
N ILE A 227 -0.38 -6.02 8.01
CA ILE A 227 0.83 -6.69 7.51
C ILE A 227 1.59 -5.64 6.70
N VAL A 228 2.78 -5.27 7.18
CA VAL A 228 3.66 -4.33 6.49
C VAL A 228 4.91 -5.04 6.00
N LYS A 229 5.35 -4.68 4.80
CA LYS A 229 6.63 -5.08 4.24
C LYS A 229 7.66 -3.99 4.52
N ASN A 230 8.81 -4.39 5.05
CA ASN A 230 9.91 -3.49 5.34
C ASN A 230 11.00 -3.60 4.26
N SER A 231 11.98 -2.69 4.34
CA SER A 231 13.10 -2.56 3.41
C SER A 231 14.47 -2.90 4.01
N TRP A 232 14.48 -3.63 5.13
CA TRP A 232 15.70 -3.99 5.88
C TRP A 232 16.17 -5.43 5.65
N GLY A 233 15.67 -6.07 4.60
CA GLY A 233 16.00 -7.45 4.23
C GLY A 233 15.25 -8.50 5.05
N THR A 234 15.41 -9.77 4.64
CA THR A 234 14.62 -10.91 5.15
C THR A 234 15.00 -11.35 6.56
N ARG A 235 16.21 -11.00 7.05
CA ARG A 235 16.66 -11.34 8.41
C ARG A 235 15.97 -10.52 9.52
N TRP A 236 15.30 -9.44 9.13
CA TRP A 236 14.54 -8.59 10.04
C TRP A 236 13.08 -9.04 10.07
N GLY A 237 12.47 -9.07 11.26
CA GLY A 237 11.07 -9.45 11.42
C GLY A 237 10.74 -10.86 10.93
N GLU A 238 9.52 -11.00 10.41
CA GLU A 238 8.96 -12.22 9.86
C GLU A 238 9.29 -12.26 8.36
N ASP A 239 10.50 -12.68 8.01
CA ASP A 239 11.02 -12.70 6.63
C ASP A 239 10.96 -11.33 5.92
N GLY A 240 11.28 -10.25 6.63
CA GLY A 240 11.20 -8.87 6.15
C GLY A 240 9.84 -8.20 6.33
N TYR A 241 8.88 -8.91 6.94
CA TYR A 241 7.55 -8.40 7.25
C TYR A 241 7.36 -8.15 8.74
N MET A 242 6.33 -7.37 9.05
CA MET A 242 5.92 -7.09 10.42
C MET A 242 4.41 -7.03 10.51
N ARG A 243 3.88 -7.57 11.61
CA ARG A 243 2.48 -7.40 11.99
C ARG A 243 2.39 -6.26 13.00
N ILE A 244 1.57 -5.25 12.71
CA ILE A 244 1.37 -4.08 13.58
C ILE A 244 -0.10 -4.06 14.02
N VAL A 245 -0.39 -3.86 15.31
CA VAL A 245 -1.78 -3.82 15.80
C VAL A 245 -2.59 -2.74 15.06
N ARG A 246 -3.77 -3.14 14.59
CA ARG A 246 -4.72 -2.30 13.84
C ARG A 246 -5.77 -1.68 14.77
N ASN A 247 -6.43 -0.63 14.33
CA ASN A 247 -7.46 0.14 15.06
C ASN A 247 -6.92 0.94 16.26
N LYS A 248 -5.63 1.30 16.24
CA LYS A 248 -4.96 2.09 17.29
C LYS A 248 -4.08 3.22 16.73
N ASN A 249 -4.04 3.37 15.41
CA ASN A 249 -3.06 4.15 14.67
C ASN A 249 -1.63 3.91 15.19
N MET A 250 -1.31 2.65 15.50
CA MET A 250 -0.05 2.26 16.12
C MET A 250 1.12 2.73 15.25
N CYS A 251 2.13 3.35 15.88
CA CYS A 251 3.27 3.96 15.18
C CYS A 251 2.89 5.01 14.14
N GLY A 252 1.68 5.56 14.20
CA GLY A 252 1.20 6.51 13.21
C GLY A 252 0.97 5.92 11.82
N ILE A 253 0.78 4.60 11.68
CA ILE A 253 0.67 3.91 10.37
C ILE A 253 -0.37 4.51 9.41
N ALA A 254 -1.44 5.12 9.92
CA ALA A 254 -2.47 5.77 9.11
C ALA A 254 -2.31 7.29 8.99
N THR A 255 -1.19 7.85 9.47
CA THR A 255 -0.94 9.30 9.45
C THR A 255 -0.66 9.79 8.03
N PHE A 256 0.23 9.09 7.33
CA PHE A 256 0.58 9.36 5.94
C PHE A 256 0.51 8.07 5.13
N GLY A 257 -0.51 7.96 4.29
CA GLY A 257 -0.61 6.93 3.27
C GLY A 257 -0.70 7.56 1.87
N VAL A 258 -0.16 6.89 0.86
CA VAL A 258 -0.30 7.30 -0.53
C VAL A 258 -0.33 6.08 -1.45
N THR A 259 -1.17 6.11 -2.48
CA THR A 259 -1.27 5.03 -3.46
C THR A 259 -1.63 5.57 -4.84
N PRO A 260 -1.12 4.98 -5.94
CA PRO A 260 -1.58 5.26 -7.29
C PRO A 260 -3.04 4.82 -7.48
N ALA A 261 -3.80 5.61 -8.23
CA ALA A 261 -5.23 5.38 -8.49
C ALA A 261 -5.58 5.13 -9.96
N CYS A 262 -4.59 5.05 -10.84
CA CYS A 262 -4.71 4.16 -12.01
C CYS A 262 -4.89 2.75 -11.46
#